data_AF-A0A162U6R2-F1
#
_entry.id   AF-A0A162U6R2-F1
#
_cell.length_a   1.000
_cell.length_b   1.000
_cell.length_c   1.000
_cell.angle_alpha   90.00
_cell.angle_beta   90.00
_cell.angle_gamma   90.00
#
_symmetry.space_group_name_H-M   'P 1'
#
loop_
_entity.id
_entity.type
_entity.pdbx_description
1 polymer ?
#
loop_
_entity_poly.entity_id
_entity_poly.type
_entity_poly.pdbx_seq_one_letter_code
_entity_poly.pdbx_strand_id
1 'polypeptide(L)'
;MTRDFEQFIALKYILNRNNIKIHYTLPGENIDIEDKKINRFVDNILASVAELEANVISIRVKSGSKITVKNGNWAGGRPPYGYLIQRIKIPGRSRPIAKLKPSIYERSLIVNIFKFYNLGYGYRKIAQLMNDMCGNNAWTKGKIESIIKNETYTGYITWDRRGGRRHPGRHL
;
A
#
# COMPACT_ATOMS: atom_id res chain seq x y z
N MET A 1 -5.47 15.87 13.92
CA MET A 1 -6.75 15.29 13.42
C MET A 1 -6.85 15.62 11.93
N THR A 2 -7.32 14.66 11.13
CA THR A 2 -7.48 14.67 9.64
C THR A 2 -6.21 14.93 8.80
N ARG A 3 -6.00 14.10 7.76
CA ARG A 3 -4.85 14.22 6.82
C ARG A 3 -5.14 15.16 5.64
N ASP A 4 -6.31 15.79 5.67
CA ASP A 4 -6.88 16.62 4.62
C ASP A 4 -7.22 17.99 5.23
N PHE A 5 -6.63 19.03 4.65
CA PHE A 5 -6.67 20.42 5.12
C PHE A 5 -8.09 20.97 5.17
N GLU A 6 -8.88 20.71 4.13
CA GLU A 6 -10.27 21.18 4.04
C GLU A 6 -11.14 20.56 5.14
N GLN A 7 -10.94 19.27 5.42
CA GLN A 7 -11.64 18.58 6.50
C GLN A 7 -11.25 19.13 7.87
N PHE A 8 -9.97 19.46 8.06
CA PHE A 8 -9.51 20.06 9.31
C PHE A 8 -10.16 21.42 9.56
N ILE A 9 -10.21 22.29 8.54
CA ILE A 9 -10.88 23.61 8.64
C ILE A 9 -12.37 23.43 8.94
N ALA A 10 -13.05 22.56 8.20
CA ALA A 10 -14.48 22.29 8.38
C ALA A 10 -14.78 21.77 9.79
N LEU A 11 -13.99 20.81 10.28
CA LEU A 11 -14.12 20.26 11.63
C LEU A 11 -13.93 21.33 12.69
N LYS A 12 -12.86 22.14 12.58
CA LYS A 12 -12.56 23.21 13.53
C LYS A 12 -13.66 24.28 13.53
N TYR A 13 -14.19 24.63 12.37
CA TYR A 13 -15.31 25.57 12.23
C TYR A 13 -16.57 25.05 12.95
N ILE A 14 -16.93 23.77 12.75
CA ILE A 14 -18.09 23.15 13.40
C ILE A 14 -17.92 23.13 14.92
N LEU A 15 -16.75 22.74 15.42
CA LEU A 15 -16.48 22.67 16.87
C LEU A 15 -16.57 24.05 17.52
N ASN A 16 -15.97 25.08 16.90
CA ASN A 16 -16.04 26.45 17.40
C ASN A 16 -17.48 27.00 17.38
N ARG A 17 -18.29 26.69 16.36
CA ARG A 17 -19.71 27.11 16.28
C ARG A 17 -20.55 26.51 17.40
N ASN A 18 -20.16 25.33 17.89
CA ASN A 18 -20.80 24.65 19.01
C ASN A 18 -20.15 24.98 20.38
N ASN A 19 -19.33 26.02 20.47
CA ASN A 19 -18.61 26.41 21.69
C ASN A 19 -17.70 25.31 22.27
N ILE A 20 -17.23 24.38 21.45
CA ILE A 20 -16.31 23.32 21.86
C ILE A 20 -14.88 23.82 21.68
N LYS A 21 -14.16 24.02 22.79
CA LYS A 21 -12.75 24.43 22.76
C LYS A 21 -11.85 23.26 22.37
N ILE A 22 -10.96 23.48 21.41
CA ILE A 22 -9.95 22.50 20.98
C ILE A 22 -8.68 22.75 21.77
N HIS A 23 -8.16 21.71 22.43
CA HIS A 23 -6.89 21.75 23.13
C HIS A 23 -5.86 20.90 22.37
N TYR A 24 -4.75 21.52 21.96
CA TYR A 24 -3.61 20.81 21.38
C TYR A 24 -2.67 20.34 22.49
N THR A 25 -2.09 19.15 22.36
CA THR A 25 -1.21 18.56 23.40
C THR A 25 0.26 18.84 23.15
N LEU A 26 0.65 19.26 21.94
CA LEU A 26 2.03 19.65 21.64
C LEU A 26 2.33 21.07 22.13
N PRO A 27 3.45 21.29 22.85
CA PRO A 27 3.92 22.62 23.22
C PRO A 27 4.12 23.49 21.99
N GLY A 28 3.57 24.71 21.98
CA GLY A 28 3.67 25.65 20.85
C GLY A 28 2.55 25.57 19.82
N GLU A 29 1.67 24.55 19.87
CA GLU A 29 0.48 24.48 19.00
C GLU A 29 -0.76 25.17 19.61
N ASN A 30 -0.78 25.43 20.93
CA ASN A 30 -1.79 26.29 21.55
C ASN A 30 -1.36 27.75 21.39
N ILE A 31 -1.70 28.33 20.25
CA ILE A 31 -1.49 29.74 19.99
C ILE A 31 -2.81 30.45 20.28
N ASP A 32 -2.94 30.97 21.51
CA ASP A 32 -4.07 31.81 21.91
C ASP A 32 -3.66 33.29 21.73
N ILE A 33 -3.57 33.75 20.49
CA ILE A 33 -3.46 35.19 20.19
C ILE A 33 -4.85 35.81 20.38
N GLU A 34 -4.93 37.01 20.97
CA GLU A 34 -6.21 37.69 21.23
C GLU A 34 -7.05 37.88 19.95
N ASP A 35 -6.39 38.08 18.80
CA ASP A 35 -7.05 38.19 17.51
C ASP A 35 -7.37 36.81 16.90
N LYS A 36 -8.66 36.46 16.90
CA LYS A 36 -9.22 35.26 16.26
C LYS A 36 -8.85 35.11 14.79
N LYS A 37 -8.64 36.19 14.05
CA LYS A 37 -8.23 36.14 12.63
C LYS A 37 -6.78 35.68 12.48
N ILE A 38 -5.91 36.12 13.39
CA ILE A 38 -4.50 35.72 13.40
C ILE A 38 -4.38 34.25 13.80
N ASN A 39 -5.10 33.79 14.82
CA ASN A 39 -5.13 32.36 15.16
C ASN A 39 -5.57 31.50 13.98
N ARG A 40 -6.64 31.91 13.27
CA ARG A 40 -7.11 31.21 12.07
C ARG A 40 -6.06 31.17 10.97
N PHE A 41 -5.30 32.25 10.78
CA PHE A 41 -4.22 32.28 9.79
C PHE A 41 -3.09 31.32 10.15
N VAL A 42 -2.65 31.33 11.41
CA VAL A 42 -1.59 30.44 11.90
C VAL A 42 -2.03 28.97 11.83
N ASP A 43 -3.27 28.65 12.19
CA ASP A 43 -3.86 27.32 12.04
C ASP A 43 -3.80 26.83 10.60
N ASN A 44 -4.16 27.69 9.65
CA ASN A 44 -4.13 27.35 8.23
C ASN A 44 -2.70 27.05 7.76
N ILE A 45 -1.71 27.82 8.23
CA ILE A 45 -0.30 27.56 7.92
C ILE A 45 0.12 26.20 8.49
N LEU A 46 -0.14 25.95 9.78
CA LEU A 46 0.25 24.70 10.43
C LEU A 46 -0.38 23.47 9.76
N ALA A 47 -1.65 23.55 9.40
CA ALA A 47 -2.34 22.49 8.70
C ALA A 47 -1.78 22.27 7.28
N SER A 48 -1.45 23.36 6.56
CA SER A 48 -0.80 23.28 5.24
C SER A 48 0.59 22.64 5.31
N VAL A 49 1.39 23.02 6.33
CA VAL A 49 2.72 22.44 6.57
C VAL A 49 2.61 20.95 6.88
N ALA A 50 1.68 20.55 7.75
CA ALA A 50 1.47 19.14 8.08
C ALA A 50 1.08 18.30 6.85
N GLU A 51 0.25 18.85 5.95
CA GLU A 51 -0.09 18.20 4.69
C GLU A 51 1.13 18.05 3.77
N LEU A 52 1.92 19.13 3.61
CA LEU A 52 3.14 19.11 2.83
C LEU A 52 4.13 18.06 3.35
N GLU A 53 4.34 17.97 4.66
CA GLU A 53 5.21 16.95 5.27
C GLU A 53 4.72 15.54 4.98
N ALA A 54 3.41 15.29 5.14
CA ALA A 54 2.82 13.99 4.82
C ALA A 54 3.03 13.61 3.35
N ASN A 55 2.88 14.57 2.43
CA ASN A 55 3.13 14.39 1.00
C ASN A 55 4.61 14.11 0.71
N VAL A 56 5.53 14.86 1.32
CA VAL A 56 6.98 14.66 1.20
C VAL A 56 7.39 13.27 1.69
N ILE A 57 6.86 12.82 2.84
CA ILE A 57 7.10 11.48 3.37
C ILE A 57 6.60 10.42 2.38
N SER A 58 5.38 10.58 1.85
CA SER A 58 4.80 9.68 0.86
C SER A 58 5.67 9.55 -0.40
N ILE A 59 6.16 10.68 -0.92
CA ILE A 59 7.08 10.72 -2.06
C ILE A 59 8.39 9.98 -1.72
N ARG A 60 8.97 10.26 -0.55
CA ARG A 60 10.23 9.62 -0.10
C ARG A 60 10.07 8.11 0.03
N VAL A 61 8.96 7.63 0.60
CA VAL A 61 8.67 6.19 0.70
C VAL A 61 8.57 5.57 -0.70
N LYS A 62 7.83 6.18 -1.62
CA LYS A 62 7.71 5.68 -3.01
C LYS A 62 9.06 5.63 -3.71
N SER A 63 9.86 6.68 -3.60
CA SER A 63 11.21 6.73 -4.17
C SER A 63 12.11 5.64 -3.59
N GLY A 64 12.08 5.43 -2.27
CA GLY A 64 12.81 4.35 -1.61
C GLY A 64 12.37 2.95 -2.09
N SER A 65 11.07 2.73 -2.27
CA SER A 65 10.55 1.48 -2.84
C SER A 65 10.99 1.27 -4.29
N LYS A 66 10.96 2.31 -5.13
CA LYS A 66 11.47 2.25 -6.52
C LYS A 66 12.95 1.87 -6.56
N ILE A 67 13.78 2.47 -5.71
CA ILE A 67 15.21 2.13 -5.60
C ILE A 67 15.37 0.67 -5.15
N THR A 68 14.56 0.21 -4.19
CA THR A 68 14.61 -1.17 -3.70
C THR A 68 14.32 -2.18 -4.82
N VAL A 69 13.29 -1.91 -5.63
CA VAL A 69 12.89 -2.74 -6.78
C VAL A 69 13.95 -2.70 -7.89
N LYS A 70 14.49 -1.52 -8.20
CA LYS A 70 15.60 -1.37 -9.17
C LYS A 70 16.82 -2.20 -8.78
N ASN A 71 17.07 -2.34 -7.47
CA ASN A 71 18.14 -3.18 -6.93
C ASN A 71 17.78 -4.68 -6.84
N GLY A 72 16.68 -5.11 -7.47
CA GLY A 72 16.25 -6.51 -7.46
C GLY A 72 15.77 -7.02 -6.10
N ASN A 73 15.35 -6.11 -5.20
CA ASN A 73 14.85 -6.46 -3.88
C ASN A 73 13.33 -6.24 -3.79
N TRP A 74 12.68 -7.01 -2.92
CA TRP A 74 11.26 -6.90 -2.63
C TRP A 74 10.98 -5.65 -1.78
N ALA A 75 10.21 -4.70 -2.32
CA ALA A 75 9.91 -3.43 -1.66
C ALA A 75 8.80 -3.52 -0.58
N GLY A 76 8.32 -4.72 -0.25
CA GLY A 76 7.37 -4.96 0.83
C GLY A 76 5.96 -5.35 0.36
N GLY A 77 5.04 -5.48 1.31
CA GLY A 77 3.70 -6.03 1.07
C GLY A 77 3.67 -7.57 1.03
N ARG A 78 2.48 -8.12 0.81
CA ARG A 78 2.26 -9.57 0.72
C ARG A 78 2.93 -10.10 -0.56
N PRO A 79 3.79 -11.14 -0.49
CA PRO A 79 4.43 -11.69 -1.67
C PRO A 79 3.39 -12.29 -2.63
N PRO A 80 3.68 -12.36 -3.94
CA PRO A 80 2.89 -13.14 -4.88
C PRO A 80 2.71 -14.59 -4.39
N TYR A 81 1.59 -15.22 -4.76
CA TYR A 81 1.36 -16.63 -4.43
C TYR A 81 2.53 -17.49 -4.92
N GLY A 82 2.91 -18.53 -4.16
CA GLY A 82 4.08 -19.35 -4.45
C GLY A 82 5.45 -18.67 -4.36
N TYR A 83 5.51 -17.48 -3.76
CA TYR A 83 6.75 -16.88 -3.29
C TYR A 83 6.72 -16.63 -1.79
N LEU A 84 7.89 -16.81 -1.17
CA LEU A 84 8.20 -16.47 0.20
C LEU A 84 9.14 -15.27 0.25
N ILE A 85 9.09 -14.51 1.34
CA ILE A 85 10.03 -13.43 1.58
C ILE A 85 11.24 -13.99 2.33
N GLN A 86 12.40 -13.96 1.69
CA GLN A 86 13.68 -14.24 2.33
C GLN A 86 14.32 -12.92 2.78
N ARG A 87 14.60 -12.78 4.08
CA ARG A 87 15.30 -11.62 4.64
C ARG A 87 16.79 -11.92 4.74
N ILE A 88 17.62 -11.07 4.14
CA ILE A 88 19.08 -11.22 4.10
C ILE A 88 19.70 -10.03 4.83
N LYS A 89 20.47 -10.30 5.89
CA LYS A 89 21.26 -9.29 6.58
C LYS A 89 22.51 -8.98 5.74
N ILE A 90 22.83 -7.69 5.59
CA ILE A 90 24.02 -7.23 4.88
C ILE A 90 24.92 -6.52 5.91
N PRO A 91 26.22 -6.84 5.99
CA PRO A 91 27.16 -6.08 6.83
C PRO A 91 27.09 -4.58 6.53
N GLY A 92 27.09 -3.74 7.56
CA GLY A 92 26.98 -2.28 7.42
C GLY A 92 25.56 -1.75 7.13
N ARG A 93 24.54 -2.61 7.04
CA ARG A 93 23.13 -2.18 7.01
C ARG A 93 22.38 -2.57 8.28
N SER A 94 21.74 -1.57 8.88
CA SER A 94 20.85 -1.77 10.05
C SER A 94 19.64 -2.65 9.71
N ARG A 95 19.11 -2.58 8.48
CA ARG A 95 17.91 -3.33 8.07
C ARG A 95 18.25 -4.39 7.02
N PRO A 96 17.70 -5.62 7.15
CA PRO A 96 17.87 -6.64 6.14
C PRO A 96 17.16 -6.27 4.84
N ILE A 97 17.68 -6.74 3.71
CA ILE A 97 16.98 -6.69 2.43
C ILE A 97 15.99 -7.84 2.34
N ALA A 98 14.91 -7.65 1.59
CA ALA A 98 13.95 -8.71 1.29
C ALA A 98 14.13 -9.17 -0.16
N LYS A 99 14.13 -10.48 -0.39
CA LYS A 99 14.10 -11.09 -1.73
C LYS A 99 12.95 -12.07 -1.84
N LEU A 100 12.40 -12.20 -3.05
CA LEU A 100 11.38 -13.21 -3.35
C LEU A 100 12.08 -14.55 -3.60
N LYS A 101 11.69 -15.57 -2.84
CA LYS A 101 12.15 -16.95 -3.00
C LYS A 101 10.96 -17.83 -3.40
N PRO A 102 11.01 -18.57 -4.52
CA PRO A 102 9.95 -19.51 -4.88
C PRO A 102 9.71 -20.54 -3.77
N SER A 103 8.45 -20.76 -3.42
CA SER A 103 8.02 -21.84 -2.52
C SER A 103 8.18 -23.19 -3.22
N ILE A 104 8.65 -24.21 -2.51
CA ILE A 104 8.88 -25.55 -3.09
C ILE A 104 7.55 -26.18 -3.52
N TYR A 105 6.52 -26.10 -2.67
CA TYR A 105 5.23 -26.73 -2.91
C TYR A 105 4.34 -25.93 -3.85
N GLU A 106 4.23 -24.62 -3.64
CA GLU A 106 3.28 -23.80 -4.39
C GLU A 106 3.77 -23.47 -5.81
N ARG A 107 5.08 -23.60 -6.07
CA ARG A 107 5.66 -23.39 -7.41
C ARG A 107 5.09 -24.36 -8.44
N SER A 108 4.90 -25.63 -8.08
CA SER A 108 4.34 -26.63 -9.02
C SER A 108 2.93 -26.26 -9.45
N LEU A 109 2.13 -25.72 -8.52
CA LEU A 109 0.77 -25.24 -8.79
C LEU A 109 0.76 -24.08 -9.78
N ILE A 110 1.69 -23.14 -9.65
CA ILE A 110 1.83 -22.02 -10.60
C ILE A 110 2.24 -22.52 -11.98
N VAL A 111 3.19 -23.45 -12.05
CA VAL A 111 3.62 -24.05 -13.32
C VAL A 111 2.43 -24.72 -14.02
N ASN A 112 1.59 -25.45 -13.29
CA ASN A 112 0.38 -26.07 -13.84
C ASN A 112 -0.60 -25.01 -14.37
N ILE A 113 -0.80 -23.91 -13.65
CA ILE A 113 -1.67 -22.80 -14.09
C ILE A 113 -1.20 -22.23 -15.44
N PHE A 114 0.10 -21.93 -15.57
CA PHE A 114 0.65 -21.40 -16.81
C PHE A 114 0.63 -22.45 -17.93
N LYS A 115 0.84 -23.73 -17.62
CA LYS A 115 0.67 -24.82 -18.58
C LYS A 115 -0.75 -24.88 -19.13
N PHE A 116 -1.76 -24.84 -18.26
CA PHE A 116 -3.15 -24.83 -18.70
C PHE A 116 -3.51 -23.58 -19.50
N TYR A 117 -2.98 -22.42 -19.11
CA TYR A 117 -3.18 -21.20 -19.87
C TYR A 117 -2.57 -21.28 -21.28
N ASN A 118 -1.35 -21.81 -21.41
CA ASN A 118 -0.69 -22.02 -22.70
C ASN A 118 -1.41 -23.04 -23.60
N LEU A 119 -2.16 -23.97 -23.01
CA LEU A 119 -3.04 -24.90 -23.75
C LEU A 119 -4.36 -24.24 -24.20
N GLY A 120 -4.57 -22.95 -23.93
CA GLY A 120 -5.76 -22.19 -24.34
C GLY A 120 -6.94 -22.30 -23.39
N TYR A 121 -6.77 -22.84 -22.18
CA TYR A 121 -7.87 -22.91 -21.21
C TYR A 121 -8.21 -21.54 -20.64
N GLY A 122 -9.51 -21.22 -20.60
CA GLY A 122 -10.01 -20.00 -19.95
C GLY A 122 -9.89 -20.06 -18.42
N TYR A 123 -9.82 -18.89 -17.76
CA TYR A 123 -9.55 -18.78 -16.32
C TYR A 123 -10.49 -19.59 -15.42
N ARG A 124 -11.79 -19.70 -15.77
CA ARG A 124 -12.76 -20.51 -15.01
C ARG A 124 -12.44 -22.00 -15.09
N LYS A 125 -12.09 -22.48 -16.28
CA LYS A 125 -11.73 -23.88 -16.51
C LYS A 125 -10.43 -24.25 -15.79
N ILE A 126 -9.43 -23.35 -15.82
CA ILE A 126 -8.20 -23.52 -15.05
C ILE A 126 -8.50 -23.59 -13.54
N ALA A 127 -9.36 -22.71 -13.03
CA ALA A 127 -9.72 -22.72 -11.60
C ALA A 127 -10.39 -24.05 -11.18
N GLN A 128 -11.32 -24.55 -12.00
CA GLN A 128 -11.97 -25.85 -11.78
C GLN A 128 -10.95 -26.99 -11.75
N LEU A 129 -10.12 -27.10 -12.80
CA LEU A 129 -9.05 -28.10 -12.88
C LEU A 129 -8.13 -28.07 -11.65
N MET A 130 -7.74 -26.87 -11.21
CA MET A 130 -6.88 -26.71 -10.04
C MET A 130 -7.58 -27.12 -8.72
N ASN A 131 -8.89 -26.90 -8.59
CA ASN A 131 -9.65 -27.37 -7.42
C ASN A 131 -9.76 -28.90 -7.41
N ASP A 132 -10.01 -29.51 -8.57
CA ASP A 132 -10.13 -30.96 -8.70
C ASP A 132 -8.79 -31.66 -8.38
N MET A 133 -7.67 -31.06 -8.79
CA MET A 133 -6.32 -31.59 -8.54
C MET A 133 -5.80 -31.28 -7.13
N CYS A 134 -6.18 -30.15 -6.54
CA CYS A 134 -5.54 -29.61 -5.34
C CYS A 134 -6.60 -29.01 -4.40
N GLY A 135 -7.42 -29.87 -3.80
CA GLY A 135 -8.53 -29.49 -2.91
C GLY A 135 -8.16 -28.70 -1.66
N ASN A 136 -6.87 -28.54 -1.35
CA ASN A 136 -6.40 -27.76 -0.19
C ASN A 136 -6.51 -26.24 -0.38
N ASN A 137 -6.79 -25.74 -1.59
CA ASN A 137 -6.91 -24.31 -1.87
C ASN A 137 -8.13 -24.01 -2.73
N ALA A 138 -8.95 -23.04 -2.33
CA ALA A 138 -10.02 -22.53 -3.19
C ALA A 138 -9.43 -21.70 -4.35
N TRP A 139 -9.34 -22.31 -5.52
CA TRP A 139 -8.99 -21.68 -6.78
C TRP A 139 -10.22 -21.01 -7.38
N THR A 140 -10.18 -19.69 -7.48
CA THR A 140 -11.23 -18.89 -8.11
C THR A 140 -10.73 -18.32 -9.43
N LYS A 141 -11.65 -17.99 -10.34
CA LYS A 141 -11.33 -17.27 -11.59
C LYS A 141 -10.43 -16.04 -11.33
N GLY A 142 -10.79 -15.23 -10.33
CA GLY A 142 -10.04 -14.01 -9.99
C GLY A 142 -8.63 -14.30 -9.48
N LYS A 143 -8.44 -15.37 -8.70
CA LYS A 143 -7.10 -15.79 -8.25
C LYS A 143 -6.24 -16.22 -9.44
N ILE A 144 -6.77 -17.04 -10.34
CA ILE A 144 -6.07 -17.46 -11.57
C ILE A 144 -5.71 -16.26 -12.45
N GLU A 145 -6.68 -15.36 -12.69
CA GLU A 145 -6.45 -14.14 -13.46
C GLU A 145 -5.35 -13.27 -12.85
N SER A 146 -5.36 -13.09 -11.53
CA SER A 146 -4.33 -12.32 -10.81
C SER A 146 -2.93 -12.94 -10.91
N ILE A 147 -2.84 -14.27 -11.02
CA ILE A 147 -1.56 -14.98 -11.18
C ILE A 147 -1.04 -14.81 -12.60
N ILE A 148 -1.87 -15.09 -13.61
CA ILE A 148 -1.49 -15.02 -15.02
C ILE A 148 -1.09 -13.59 -15.41
N LYS A 149 -1.84 -12.58 -14.95
CA LYS A 149 -1.55 -11.17 -15.23
C LYS A 149 -0.36 -10.62 -14.44
N ASN A 150 0.30 -11.42 -13.60
CA ASN A 150 1.39 -10.93 -12.77
C ASN A 150 2.76 -11.27 -13.37
N GLU A 151 3.43 -10.28 -13.95
CA GLU A 151 4.80 -10.38 -14.48
C GLU A 151 5.85 -10.79 -13.44
N THR A 152 5.55 -10.84 -12.13
CA THR A 152 6.51 -11.43 -11.19
C THR A 152 6.86 -12.87 -11.49
N TYR A 153 5.95 -13.60 -12.15
CA TYR A 153 6.19 -14.98 -12.55
C TYR A 153 7.11 -15.12 -13.77
N THR A 154 7.46 -14.02 -14.46
CA THR A 154 8.46 -14.02 -15.55
C THR A 154 9.86 -13.64 -15.08
N GLY A 155 10.07 -13.46 -13.77
CA GLY A 155 11.37 -13.16 -13.17
C GLY A 155 11.63 -11.67 -12.89
N TYR A 156 10.71 -10.77 -13.25
CA TYR A 156 10.82 -9.35 -12.93
C TYR A 156 10.16 -9.02 -11.58
N ILE A 157 10.69 -8.05 -10.82
CA ILE A 157 9.98 -7.57 -9.62
C ILE A 157 9.04 -6.45 -10.05
N THR A 158 7.73 -6.70 -9.95
CA THR A 158 6.74 -5.65 -10.20
C THR A 158 6.34 -4.94 -8.91
N TRP A 159 6.30 -3.63 -8.98
CA TRP A 159 5.93 -2.74 -7.88
C TRP A 159 4.74 -1.88 -8.29
N ASP A 160 3.90 -1.49 -7.32
CA ASP A 160 2.71 -0.64 -7.51
C ASP A 160 1.58 -1.21 -8.41
N ARG A 161 1.54 -2.54 -8.64
CA ARG A 161 0.49 -3.20 -9.44
C ARG A 161 -0.95 -2.92 -8.99
N ARG A 162 -1.15 -2.66 -7.70
CA ARG A 162 -2.46 -2.42 -7.09
C ARG A 162 -2.64 -0.97 -6.64
N GLY A 163 -1.83 -0.04 -7.19
CA GLY A 163 -1.95 1.41 -7.03
C GLY A 163 -2.60 1.79 -5.71
N GLY A 164 -1.81 1.82 -4.63
CA GLY A 164 -2.28 1.91 -3.24
C GLY A 164 -3.08 3.16 -2.85
N ARG A 165 -3.77 3.83 -3.78
CA ARG A 165 -4.96 4.61 -3.46
C ARG A 165 -6.03 3.63 -3.00
N ARG A 166 -6.03 3.31 -1.70
CA ARG A 166 -7.30 3.13 -1.00
C ARG A 166 -8.04 4.44 -1.21
N HIS A 167 -8.88 4.52 -2.25
CA HIS A 167 -9.79 5.63 -2.42
C HIS A 167 -10.77 5.57 -1.25
N PRO A 168 -10.68 6.47 -0.25
CA PRO A 168 -11.71 6.58 0.76
C PRO A 168 -12.83 7.39 0.10
N GLY A 169 -13.83 6.70 -0.46
CA GLY A 169 -15.03 7.33 -1.02
C GLY A 169 -15.36 6.87 -2.43
N ARG A 170 -16.26 5.89 -2.53
CA ARG A 170 -17.36 5.99 -3.49
C ARG A 170 -18.57 6.48 -2.68
N HIS A 171 -18.81 7.78 -2.70
CA HIS A 171 -20.16 8.31 -2.64
C HIS A 171 -20.49 8.77 -4.05
N LEU A 172 -21.11 7.85 -4.79
CA LEU A 172 -22.33 7.97 -5.58
C LEU A 172 -22.71 6.54 -5.98
#